data_AF-A0A847F3R1-F1
#
_entry.id   AF-A0A847F3R1-F1
#
_cell.length_a   1.000
_cell.length_b   1.000
_cell.length_c   1.000
_cell.angle_alpha   90.00
_cell.angle_beta   90.00
_cell.angle_gamma   90.00
#
_symmetry.space_group_name_H-M   'P 1'
#
loop_
_entity.id
_entity.type
_entity.pdbx_description
1 polymer ?
#
loop_
_entity_poly.entity_id
_entity_poly.type
_entity_poly.pdbx_seq_one_letter_code
_entity_poly.pdbx_strand_id
1 'polypeptide(L)'
;MFGIGGTELIVIAIIALIALGPERMPGFLKLVGKSVREVRRQTRELRSSIGIDEILQDDAFRDPLGLKETGATSSTKRAQWSDEDRIRERPLDGVDIEYIRNSKAFRRSNPS
;
A
#
# COMPACT_ATOMS: atom_id res chain seq x y z
N MET A 1 -7.32 1.66 27.41
CA MET A 1 -7.09 1.05 28.73
C MET A 1 -6.56 -0.38 28.64
N PHE A 2 -5.49 -0.60 27.87
CA PHE A 2 -4.68 -1.82 27.96
C PHE A 2 -3.24 -1.33 27.88
N GLY A 3 -2.72 -0.85 29.01
CA GLY A 3 -1.34 -0.39 29.12
C GLY A 3 -0.34 -1.56 29.08
N ILE A 4 -0.61 -2.57 28.26
CA ILE A 4 0.16 -3.80 28.16
C ILE A 4 1.30 -3.54 27.17
N GLY A 5 2.52 -3.45 27.69
CA GLY A 5 3.75 -3.42 26.90
C GLY A 5 4.15 -4.79 26.36
N GLY A 6 5.18 -4.82 25.51
CA GLY A 6 5.69 -6.07 24.92
C GLY A 6 6.10 -7.10 25.98
N THR A 7 6.69 -6.66 27.09
CA THR A 7 7.10 -7.53 28.20
C THR A 7 5.91 -8.22 28.86
N GLU A 8 4.82 -7.49 29.13
CA GLU A 8 3.63 -8.05 29.79
C GLU A 8 2.95 -9.10 28.90
N LEU A 9 2.94 -8.87 27.58
CA LEU A 9 2.42 -9.86 26.63
C LEU A 9 3.25 -11.16 26.66
N ILE A 10 4.58 -11.07 26.77
CA ILE A 10 5.46 -12.24 26.90
C ILE A 10 5.17 -13.01 28.19
N VAL A 11 4.99 -12.31 29.32
CA VAL A 11 4.67 -12.96 30.60
C VAL A 11 3.34 -13.73 30.51
N ILE A 12 2.30 -13.10 29.95
CA ILE A 12 1.00 -13.75 29.74
C ILE A 12 1.14 -14.93 28.80
N ALA A 13 1.92 -14.81 27.72
CA ALA A 13 2.16 -15.90 26.78
C ALA A 13 2.82 -17.10 27.47
N ILE A 14 3.83 -16.87 28.33
CA ILE A 14 4.48 -17.96 29.08
C ILE A 14 3.48 -18.66 30.00
N ILE A 15 2.68 -17.91 30.75
CA ILE A 15 1.65 -18.48 31.64
C ILE A 15 0.64 -19.31 30.83
N ALA A 16 0.18 -18.78 29.69
CA ALA A 16 -0.75 -19.48 28.81
C ALA A 16 -0.14 -20.76 28.21
N LEU A 17 1.15 -20.72 27.83
CA LEU A 17 1.87 -21.88 27.32
C LEU A 17 2.08 -22.95 28.40
N ILE A 18 2.29 -22.59 29.66
CA ILE A 18 2.39 -23.56 30.76
C ILE A 18 1.00 -24.16 31.06
N ALA A 19 -0.04 -23.32 31.12
CA ALA A 19 -1.39 -23.77 31.47
C ALA A 19 -2.02 -24.66 30.39
N LEU A 20 -1.88 -24.30 29.11
CA LEU A 20 -2.48 -25.01 27.98
C LEU A 20 -1.52 -26.01 27.31
N GLY A 21 -0.21 -25.76 27.41
CA GLY A 21 0.85 -26.50 26.73
C GLY A 21 1.29 -25.82 25.41
N PRO A 22 2.60 -25.73 25.13
CA PRO A 22 3.11 -25.10 23.91
C PRO A 22 2.74 -25.86 22.63
N GLU A 23 2.56 -27.18 22.71
CA GLU A 23 2.14 -28.01 21.58
C GLU A 23 0.65 -27.84 21.24
N ARG A 24 -0.18 -27.54 22.25
CA ARG A 24 -1.64 -27.42 22.08
C ARG A 24 -2.07 -26.01 21.66
N MET A 25 -1.31 -24.99 22.03
CA MET A 25 -1.55 -23.58 21.66
C MET A 25 -1.68 -23.35 20.13
N PRO A 26 -0.76 -23.83 19.26
CA PRO A 26 -0.91 -23.67 17.82
C PRO A 26 -2.12 -24.45 17.28
N GLY A 27 -2.46 -25.59 17.87
CA GLY A 27 -3.69 -26.31 17.55
C GLY A 27 -4.94 -25.51 17.91
N PHE A 28 -5.00 -24.93 19.12
CA PHE A 28 -6.11 -24.11 19.58
C PHE A 28 -6.29 -22.85 18.74
N LEU A 29 -5.20 -22.15 18.40
CA LEU A 29 -5.25 -21.00 17.50
C LEU A 29 -5.77 -21.38 16.10
N LYS A 30 -5.37 -22.54 15.57
CA LYS A 30 -5.90 -23.04 14.28
C LYS A 30 -7.41 -23.30 14.36
N LEU A 31 -7.89 -23.86 15.47
CA LEU A 31 -9.32 -24.10 15.70
C LEU A 31 -10.09 -22.77 15.75
N VAL A 32 -9.66 -21.83 16.60
CA VAL A 32 -10.27 -20.51 16.72
C VAL A 32 -10.21 -19.77 15.37
N GLY A 33 -9.07 -19.78 14.69
CA GLY A 33 -8.89 -19.14 13.39
C GLY A 33 -9.80 -19.73 12.32
N LYS A 34 -9.98 -21.05 12.28
CA LYS A 34 -10.92 -21.71 11.37
C LYS A 34 -12.36 -21.31 11.69
N SER A 35 -12.75 -21.29 12.97
CA SER A 35 -14.09 -20.86 13.40
C SER A 35 -14.37 -19.41 13.04
N VAL A 36 -13.42 -18.49 13.29
CA VAL A 36 -13.57 -17.07 12.92
C VAL A 36 -13.67 -16.92 11.39
N ARG A 37 -12.88 -17.66 10.63
CA ARG A 37 -12.93 -17.64 9.17
C ARG A 37 -14.29 -18.11 8.64
N GLU A 38 -14.83 -19.17 9.22
CA GLU A 38 -16.14 -19.70 8.86
C GLU A 38 -17.26 -18.72 9.23
N VAL A 39 -17.24 -18.16 10.43
CA VAL A 39 -18.19 -17.12 10.86
C VAL A 39 -18.12 -15.90 9.93
N ARG A 40 -16.92 -15.45 9.55
CA ARG A 40 -16.77 -14.34 8.59
C ARG A 40 -17.37 -14.67 7.23
N ARG A 41 -17.19 -15.90 6.74
CA ARG A 41 -17.77 -16.35 5.47
C ARG A 41 -19.30 -16.35 5.55
N GLN A 42 -19.87 -16.98 6.57
CA GLN A 42 -21.32 -17.03 6.78
C GLN A 42 -21.91 -15.63 6.96
N THR A 43 -21.23 -14.76 7.71
CA THR A 43 -21.64 -13.35 7.87
C THR A 43 -21.63 -12.62 6.53
N ARG A 44 -20.70 -12.93 5.62
CA ARG A 44 -20.64 -12.32 4.29
C ARG A 44 -21.80 -12.79 3.41
N GLU A 45 -22.08 -14.09 3.41
CA GLU A 45 -23.22 -14.65 2.67
C GLU A 45 -24.55 -14.05 3.18
N LEU A 46 -24.70 -13.90 4.51
CA LEU A 46 -25.86 -13.22 5.12
C LEU A 46 -25.93 -11.72 4.77
N ARG A 47 -24.81 -10.99 4.79
CA ARG A 47 -24.77 -9.59 4.36
C ARG A 47 -25.15 -9.44 2.89
N SER A 48 -24.72 -10.37 2.05
CA SER A 48 -25.05 -10.38 0.63
C SER A 48 -26.53 -10.69 0.38
N SER A 49 -27.15 -11.60 1.15
CA SER A 49 -28.56 -11.95 0.99
C SER A 49 -29.52 -10.88 1.51
N ILE A 50 -29.10 -10.09 2.51
CA ILE A 50 -29.89 -8.99 3.09
C ILE A 50 -29.68 -7.68 2.29
N GLY A 51 -28.84 -7.67 1.24
CA GLY A 51 -28.56 -6.47 0.44
C GLY A 51 -27.70 -5.43 1.17
N ILE A 52 -27.13 -5.77 2.33
CA ILE A 52 -26.27 -4.88 3.12
C ILE A 52 -25.00 -4.55 2.33
N ASP A 53 -24.49 -5.50 1.56
CA ASP A 53 -23.31 -5.31 0.70
C ASP A 53 -23.57 -4.33 -0.45
N GLU A 54 -24.82 -4.14 -0.86
CA GLU A 54 -25.24 -3.20 -1.91
C GLU A 54 -25.26 -1.76 -1.34
N ILE A 55 -25.86 -1.58 -0.16
CA ILE A 55 -25.87 -0.31 0.59
C ILE A 55 -24.45 0.15 0.97
N LEU A 56 -23.55 -0.79 1.30
CA LEU A 56 -22.15 -0.49 1.63
C LEU A 56 -21.25 -0.31 0.40
N GLN A 57 -21.72 -0.70 -0.78
CA GLN A 57 -21.00 -0.48 -2.04
C GLN A 57 -21.30 0.87 -2.67
N ASP A 58 -22.39 1.53 -2.29
CA ASP A 58 -22.64 2.91 -2.69
C ASP A 58 -21.47 3.80 -2.30
N ASP A 59 -20.82 4.38 -3.31
CA ASP A 59 -19.61 5.19 -3.16
C ASP A 59 -19.85 6.41 -2.25
N ALA A 60 -21.09 6.90 -2.18
CA ALA A 60 -21.52 7.95 -1.25
C ALA A 60 -21.35 7.56 0.22
N PHE A 61 -21.44 6.27 0.56
CA PHE A 61 -21.27 5.76 1.92
C PHE A 61 -19.80 5.50 2.27
N ARG A 62 -18.99 5.18 1.25
CA ARG A 62 -17.55 4.91 1.40
C ARG A 62 -16.70 6.16 1.52
N ASP A 63 -17.16 7.27 0.96
CA ASP A 63 -16.49 8.57 1.03
C ASP A 63 -17.49 9.70 1.33
N PRO A 64 -18.07 9.73 2.55
CA PRO A 64 -19.04 10.75 2.93
C PRO A 64 -18.44 12.18 2.97
N LEU A 65 -17.13 12.30 2.84
CA LEU A 65 -16.36 13.55 2.86
C LEU A 65 -15.64 13.85 1.54
N GLY A 66 -15.78 13.00 0.51
CA GLY A 66 -15.19 13.22 -0.82
C GLY A 66 -13.66 13.32 -0.84
N LEU A 67 -12.96 12.64 0.08
CA LEU A 67 -11.51 12.76 0.27
C LEU A 67 -10.68 11.89 -0.68
N LYS A 68 -11.32 10.99 -1.43
CA LYS A 68 -10.62 9.95 -2.21
C LYS A 68 -10.30 10.36 -3.65
N GLU A 69 -10.83 11.49 -4.13
CA GLU A 69 -10.54 12.00 -5.49
C GLU A 69 -9.15 12.64 -5.64
N THR A 70 -8.34 12.79 -4.58
CA THR A 70 -7.05 13.50 -4.67
C THR A 70 -5.78 12.68 -4.40
N GLY A 71 -5.84 11.34 -4.31
CA GLY A 71 -4.68 10.61 -3.74
C GLY A 71 -4.32 9.20 -4.20
N ALA A 72 -4.94 8.62 -5.23
CA ALA A 72 -4.68 7.21 -5.58
C ALA A 72 -4.30 6.93 -7.05
N THR A 73 -3.70 7.89 -7.74
CA THR A 73 -2.95 7.66 -8.99
C THR A 73 -1.47 7.94 -8.79
N SER A 74 -0.85 7.29 -7.80
CA SER A 74 0.60 7.35 -7.62
C SER A 74 1.19 6.04 -7.11
N SER A 75 1.02 4.98 -7.91
CA SER A 75 2.05 3.96 -8.06
C SER A 75 1.86 3.24 -9.40
N THR A 76 2.78 3.47 -10.35
CA THR A 76 2.87 2.85 -11.71
C THR A 76 2.36 3.65 -12.92
N LYS A 77 2.29 4.99 -12.87
CA LYS A 77 2.27 5.81 -14.11
C LYS A 77 3.16 7.04 -14.00
N ARG A 78 4.46 6.82 -13.78
CA ARG A 78 5.49 7.89 -13.74
C ARG A 78 6.29 8.01 -15.05
N ALA A 79 5.72 7.59 -16.18
CA ALA A 79 6.39 7.63 -17.49
C ALA A 79 5.43 8.01 -18.62
N GLN A 80 4.66 9.09 -18.45
CA GLN A 80 3.92 9.66 -19.57
C GLN A 80 3.73 11.16 -19.37
N TRP A 81 4.83 11.90 -19.42
CA TRP A 81 4.75 13.29 -19.88
C TRP A 81 4.56 13.25 -21.39
N SER A 82 3.49 13.87 -21.90
CA SER A 82 3.27 14.02 -23.34
C SER A 82 4.21 15.09 -23.88
N ASP A 83 4.58 14.96 -25.15
CA ASP A 83 5.48 15.90 -25.83
C ASP A 83 4.93 17.34 -25.89
N GLU A 84 3.64 17.54 -25.59
CA GLU A 84 2.98 18.83 -25.52
C GLU A 84 3.36 19.63 -24.26
N ASP A 85 3.65 18.97 -23.14
CA ASP A 85 4.06 19.64 -21.89
C ASP A 85 5.51 20.14 -21.98
N ARG A 86 6.37 19.46 -22.75
CA ARG A 86 7.77 19.88 -23.00
C ARG A 86 7.86 21.18 -23.80
N ILE A 87 6.83 21.53 -24.57
CA ILE A 87 6.84 22.74 -25.41
C ILE A 87 6.46 23.98 -24.57
N ARG A 88 5.74 23.80 -23.45
CA ARG A 88 5.35 24.89 -22.54
C ARG A 88 6.48 25.31 -21.59
N GLU A 89 7.39 24.41 -21.25
CA GLU A 89 8.53 24.69 -20.36
C GLU A 89 9.77 25.20 -21.12
N ARG A 90 9.61 26.23 -21.96
CA ARG A 90 10.75 26.97 -22.50
C ARG A 90 11.08 28.17 -21.59
N PRO A 91 12.04 28.08 -20.65
CA PRO A 91 12.77 29.26 -20.22
C PRO A 91 13.66 29.76 -21.38
N LEU A 92 13.70 31.08 -21.55
CA LEU A 92 14.41 31.81 -22.61
C LEU A 92 15.92 31.87 -22.34
N ASP A 93 16.62 30.76 -22.41
CA ASP A 93 18.03 30.73 -22.03
C ASP A 93 18.77 29.70 -22.88
N GLY A 94 19.51 30.19 -23.89
CA GLY A 94 20.21 29.40 -24.91
C GLY A 94 21.35 28.52 -24.39
N VAL A 95 21.06 27.48 -23.63
CA VAL A 95 22.03 26.44 -23.25
C VAL A 95 21.45 25.07 -23.57
N ASP A 96 21.79 24.55 -24.75
CA ASP A 96 21.49 23.17 -25.14
C ASP A 96 22.29 22.19 -24.27
N ILE A 97 21.60 21.58 -23.30
CA ILE A 97 22.16 20.57 -22.38
C ILE A 97 22.53 19.28 -23.13
N GLU A 98 21.99 19.09 -24.34
CA GLU A 98 22.32 17.97 -25.23
C GLU A 98 23.75 18.07 -25.81
N TYR A 99 24.26 19.28 -26.04
CA TYR A 99 25.62 19.50 -26.56
C TYR A 99 26.72 19.12 -25.55
N ILE A 100 26.47 19.30 -24.25
CA ILE A 100 27.42 18.94 -23.19
C ILE A 100 27.47 17.43 -22.96
N ARG A 101 26.35 16.73 -23.20
CA ARG A 101 26.29 15.26 -23.06
C ARG A 101 27.10 14.56 -24.16
N ASN A 102 27.18 15.14 -25.35
CA ASN A 102 27.79 14.50 -26.52
C ASN A 102 29.21 15.00 -26.88
N SER A 103 29.76 16.00 -26.19
CA SER A 103 31.05 16.65 -26.57
C SER A 103 32.32 16.02 -25.97
N LYS A 104 32.26 14.81 -25.40
CA LYS A 104 33.47 14.08 -24.95
C LYS A 104 34.39 13.57 -26.09
N ALA A 105 34.11 13.89 -27.35
CA ALA A 105 34.90 13.45 -28.51
C ALA A 105 35.94 14.48 -29.02
N PHE A 106 35.96 15.73 -28.53
CA PHE A 106 36.83 16.78 -29.11
C PHE A 106 38.12 17.04 -28.30
N ARG A 107 38.91 15.99 -28.02
CA ARG A 107 40.27 16.18 -27.44
C ARG A 107 41.36 15.29 -28.07
N ARG A 108 41.24 14.98 -29.37
CA ARG A 108 42.29 14.33 -30.17
C ARG A 108 42.25 14.79 -31.64
N SER A 109 42.67 16.02 -31.92
CA SER A 109 43.29 16.40 -33.22
C SER A 109 43.64 17.89 -33.21
N ASN A 110 44.93 18.22 -33.06
CA ASN A 110 45.77 18.89 -34.07
C ASN A 110 47.14 19.27 -33.44
N PRO A 111 48.19 19.61 -34.22
CA PRO A 111 49.32 18.72 -34.45
C PRO A 111 50.67 19.39 -34.11
N SER A 112 51.76 18.68 -34.32
CA SER A 112 53.09 19.23 -34.63
C SER A 112 53.52 18.72 -35.98
#